data_AF-A0A0V0INV7-F1
#
_entry.id   AF-A0A0V0INV7-F1
#
_cell.length_a   1.000
_cell.length_b   1.000
_cell.length_c   1.000
_cell.angle_alpha   90.00
_cell.angle_beta   90.00
_cell.angle_gamma   90.00
#
_symmetry.space_group_name_H-M   'P 1'
#
loop_
_entity.id
_entity.type
_entity.pdbx_description
1 polymer ?
#
loop_
_entity_poly.entity_id
_entity_poly.type
_entity_poly.pdbx_seq_one_letter_code
_entity_poly.pdbx_strand_id
1 'polypeptide(L)'
;MTFQKINTSLVLIIFFAVQYTASTQNNTNIHFVIEDTSFDRLCQSKKILTINGRFPGPTIYARAGETLALDVENKGKDNVTMFCCRGVGRHMKFDQVEWLVEAGSTVRKNITISDDVEGTLWWHAMNIWQRATVHGAFIVHPKPGKPDDHVDIPIILGEWWKKDVKEVFLDYIDSGSDIKSDAFTVNGQPGDFYPCSNNGMYKSSSSIYLYQT
;
A
#
# COMPACT_ATOMS: atom_id res chain seq x y z
N MET A 1 -15.53 33.60 -61.07
CA MET A 1 -15.31 33.18 -59.67
C MET A 1 -16.11 31.92 -59.42
N THR A 2 -15.45 30.78 -59.38
CA THR A 2 -16.10 29.46 -59.22
C THR A 2 -16.04 29.08 -57.75
N PHE A 3 -17.18 29.05 -57.06
CA PHE A 3 -17.27 28.57 -55.69
C PHE A 3 -17.22 27.03 -55.68
N GLN A 4 -16.18 26.49 -55.05
CA GLN A 4 -16.01 25.05 -54.87
C GLN A 4 -16.98 24.58 -53.76
N LYS A 5 -17.94 23.71 -54.11
CA LYS A 5 -18.87 23.10 -53.16
C LYS A 5 -18.07 22.24 -52.17
N ILE A 6 -18.01 22.67 -50.92
CA ILE A 6 -17.45 21.87 -49.82
C ILE A 6 -18.44 20.74 -49.56
N ASN A 7 -17.98 19.50 -49.70
CA ASN A 7 -18.78 18.29 -49.53
C ASN A 7 -19.13 18.12 -48.04
N THR A 8 -20.38 18.37 -47.66
CA THR A 8 -20.88 18.34 -46.28
C THR A 8 -20.69 16.97 -45.61
N SER A 9 -20.60 15.90 -46.39
CA SER A 9 -20.32 14.55 -45.88
C SER A 9 -18.93 14.40 -45.28
N LEU A 10 -17.92 15.14 -45.78
CA LEU A 10 -16.57 15.11 -45.21
C LEU A 10 -16.51 15.80 -43.84
N VAL A 11 -17.30 16.85 -43.64
CA VAL A 11 -17.32 17.63 -42.38
C VAL A 11 -17.91 16.80 -41.23
N LEU A 12 -18.95 15.99 -41.51
CA LEU A 12 -19.56 15.10 -40.52
C LEU A 12 -18.63 13.94 -40.09
N ILE A 13 -17.84 13.39 -41.02
CA ILE A 13 -16.88 12.31 -40.69
C ILE A 13 -15.77 12.83 -39.77
N ILE A 14 -15.30 14.06 -39.98
CA ILE A 14 -14.32 14.70 -39.10
C ILE A 14 -14.93 14.95 -37.71
N PHE A 15 -16.20 15.35 -37.63
CA PHE A 15 -16.89 15.56 -36.35
C PHE A 15 -17.08 14.26 -35.54
N PHE A 16 -17.36 13.14 -36.19
CA PHE A 16 -17.44 11.82 -35.52
C PHE A 16 -16.06 11.26 -35.15
N ALA A 17 -15.02 11.54 -35.95
CA ALA A 17 -13.66 11.10 -35.63
C ALA A 17 -13.04 11.80 -34.41
N VAL A 18 -13.50 13.03 -34.09
CA VAL A 18 -12.98 13.82 -32.95
C VAL A 18 -13.57 13.36 -31.59
N GLN A 19 -14.61 12.54 -31.56
CA GLN A 19 -15.21 12.06 -30.30
C GLN A 19 -14.59 10.77 -29.73
N TYR A 20 -13.62 10.15 -30.40
CA TYR A 20 -12.78 9.14 -29.76
C TYR A 20 -11.66 9.83 -29.00
N THR A 21 -12.00 10.53 -27.91
CA THR A 21 -11.01 10.80 -26.87
C THR A 21 -10.65 9.44 -26.27
N ALA A 22 -9.50 8.90 -26.68
CA ALA A 22 -8.86 7.82 -25.98
C ALA A 22 -8.79 8.22 -24.50
N SER A 23 -9.43 7.45 -23.61
CA SER A 23 -9.13 7.61 -22.20
C SER A 23 -7.65 7.27 -22.05
N THR A 24 -6.84 8.27 -21.73
CA THR A 24 -5.49 8.02 -21.27
C THR A 24 -5.63 7.30 -19.94
N GLN A 25 -5.53 5.96 -19.95
CA GLN A 25 -5.41 5.20 -18.73
C GLN A 25 -4.10 5.66 -18.10
N ASN A 26 -4.18 6.50 -17.07
CA ASN A 26 -3.01 6.90 -16.29
C ASN A 26 -2.52 5.65 -15.56
N ASN A 27 -1.62 4.91 -16.19
CA ASN A 27 -0.95 3.79 -15.55
C ASN A 27 0.14 4.36 -14.66
N THR A 28 -0.22 4.63 -13.41
CA THR A 28 0.75 4.99 -12.38
C THR A 28 1.64 3.75 -12.12
N ASN A 29 2.93 3.88 -12.43
CA ASN A 29 3.92 2.82 -12.21
C ASN A 29 4.51 2.97 -10.79
N ILE A 30 4.34 1.95 -9.97
CA ILE A 30 4.85 1.88 -8.60
C ILE A 30 5.93 0.80 -8.56
N HIS A 31 7.05 1.10 -7.92
CA HIS A 31 8.14 0.14 -7.75
C HIS A 31 8.41 -0.14 -6.27
N PHE A 32 8.26 -1.40 -5.89
CA PHE A 32 8.47 -1.94 -4.56
C PHE A 32 9.68 -2.88 -4.58
N VAL A 33 10.64 -2.59 -3.71
CA VAL A 33 11.82 -3.44 -3.47
C VAL A 33 11.67 -4.04 -2.08
N ILE A 34 11.52 -5.36 -2.01
CA ILE A 34 11.56 -6.10 -0.75
C ILE A 34 13.02 -6.28 -0.37
N GLU A 35 13.42 -5.77 0.80
CA GLU A 35 14.81 -5.82 1.27
C GLU A 35 14.93 -5.83 2.81
N ASP A 36 16.04 -6.37 3.31
CA ASP A 36 16.39 -6.36 4.73
C ASP A 36 16.99 -5.01 5.13
N THR A 37 16.29 -4.28 6.01
CA THR A 37 16.70 -2.95 6.47
C THR A 37 16.86 -2.92 7.98
N SER A 38 17.91 -2.23 8.45
CA SER A 38 18.19 -2.08 9.89
C SER A 38 17.30 -1.00 10.52
N PHE A 39 16.64 -1.34 11.62
CA PHE A 39 15.86 -0.40 12.43
C PHE A 39 16.24 -0.51 13.90
N ASP A 40 16.31 0.66 14.54
CA ASP A 40 16.58 0.79 15.96
C ASP A 40 15.28 1.09 16.70
N ARG A 41 14.92 0.25 17.67
CA ARG A 41 13.76 0.44 18.55
C ARG A 41 14.05 -0.19 19.90
N LEU A 42 13.51 0.41 20.97
CA LEU A 42 13.64 -0.15 22.32
C LEU A 42 15.10 -0.43 22.73
N CYS A 43 16.01 0.44 22.28
CA CYS A 43 17.46 0.38 22.48
C CYS A 43 18.17 -0.80 21.79
N GLN A 44 17.54 -1.42 20.79
CA GLN A 44 18.12 -2.54 20.04
C GLN A 44 17.99 -2.32 18.53
N SER A 45 19.02 -2.75 17.81
CA SER A 45 19.05 -2.77 16.34
C SER A 45 18.72 -4.17 15.85
N LYS A 46 17.80 -4.28 14.89
CA LYS A 46 17.62 -5.52 14.12
C LYS A 46 17.34 -5.21 12.66
N LYS A 47 17.66 -6.17 11.79
CA LYS A 47 17.19 -6.13 10.40
C LYS A 47 15.79 -6.69 10.33
N ILE A 48 14.94 -6.03 9.55
CA ILE A 48 13.58 -6.49 9.24
C ILE A 48 13.36 -6.40 7.74
N LEU A 49 12.45 -7.23 7.24
CA LEU A 49 12.02 -7.19 5.86
C LEU A 49 11.14 -5.95 5.65
N THR A 50 11.43 -5.16 4.61
CA THR A 50 10.76 -3.87 4.34
C THR A 50 10.45 -3.69 2.86
N ILE A 51 9.60 -2.72 2.54
CA ILE A 51 9.44 -2.21 1.18
C ILE A 51 10.20 -0.89 1.05
N ASN A 52 11.14 -0.82 0.11
CA ASN A 52 11.96 0.37 -0.19
C ASN A 52 12.68 0.94 1.04
N GLY A 53 13.14 0.07 1.94
CA GLY A 53 13.80 0.46 3.18
C GLY A 53 12.93 1.17 4.22
N ARG A 54 11.59 1.14 4.07
CA ARG A 54 10.66 1.86 4.94
C ARG A 54 9.83 0.92 5.81
N PHE A 55 9.60 1.35 7.05
CA PHE A 55 8.72 0.69 8.01
C PHE A 55 7.91 1.73 8.82
N PRO A 56 6.57 1.75 8.71
CA PRO A 56 5.76 1.03 7.72
C PRO A 56 6.17 1.37 6.29
N GLY A 57 5.79 0.52 5.34
CA GLY A 57 6.09 0.72 3.93
C GLY A 57 5.40 1.95 3.32
N PRO A 58 5.76 2.32 2.08
CA PRO A 58 5.21 3.49 1.41
C PRO A 58 3.69 3.39 1.20
N THR A 59 2.99 4.51 1.39
CA THR A 59 1.58 4.63 1.07
C THR A 59 1.36 4.61 -0.43
N ILE A 60 0.42 3.78 -0.90
CA ILE A 60 -0.07 3.84 -2.28
C ILE A 60 -1.24 4.82 -2.32
N TYR A 61 -1.22 5.72 -3.30
CA TYR A 61 -2.34 6.61 -3.60
C TYR A 61 -2.89 6.27 -4.98
N ALA A 62 -4.22 6.19 -5.08
CA ALA A 62 -4.93 5.92 -6.32
C ALA A 62 -6.24 6.71 -6.37
N ARG A 63 -6.89 6.73 -7.53
CA ARG A 63 -8.30 7.13 -7.66
C ARG A 63 -9.19 5.93 -7.97
N ALA A 64 -10.46 6.02 -7.58
CA ALA A 64 -11.49 5.08 -7.99
C ALA A 64 -11.49 4.94 -9.53
N GLY A 65 -11.49 3.70 -10.04
CA GLY A 65 -11.42 3.40 -11.48
C GLY A 65 -10.00 3.40 -12.08
N GLU A 66 -8.96 3.73 -11.32
CA GLU A 66 -7.57 3.72 -11.79
C GLU A 66 -7.00 2.28 -11.86
N THR A 67 -6.10 2.04 -12.82
CA THR A 67 -5.27 0.83 -12.84
C THR A 67 -3.82 1.21 -12.57
N LEU A 68 -3.26 0.68 -11.49
CA LEU A 68 -1.86 0.85 -11.13
C LEU A 68 -1.04 -0.33 -11.67
N ALA A 69 0.16 -0.06 -12.15
CA ALA A 69 1.14 -1.10 -12.45
C ALA A 69 2.18 -1.15 -11.33
N LEU A 70 2.23 -2.27 -10.61
CA LEU A 70 3.11 -2.51 -9.48
C LEU A 70 4.22 -3.48 -9.88
N ASP A 71 5.45 -2.99 -9.88
CA ASP A 71 6.66 -3.79 -10.01
C ASP A 71 7.18 -4.14 -8.62
N VAL A 72 7.21 -5.43 -8.28
CA VAL A 72 7.75 -5.91 -7.01
C VAL A 72 9.02 -6.71 -7.27
N GLU A 73 10.15 -6.19 -6.82
CA GLU A 73 11.45 -6.87 -6.82
C GLU A 73 11.72 -7.44 -5.43
N ASN A 74 12.02 -8.74 -5.33
CA ASN A 74 12.39 -9.36 -4.05
C ASN A 74 13.89 -9.58 -3.94
N LYS A 75 14.57 -8.73 -3.16
CA LYS A 75 15.98 -8.87 -2.78
C LYS A 75 16.17 -9.58 -1.43
N GLY A 76 15.08 -9.95 -0.77
CA GLY A 76 15.07 -10.72 0.46
C GLY A 76 15.43 -12.19 0.24
N LYS A 77 15.62 -12.92 1.34
CA LYS A 77 15.97 -14.35 1.32
C LYS A 77 14.75 -15.28 1.26
N ASP A 78 13.61 -14.82 1.75
CA ASP A 78 12.38 -15.59 1.81
C ASP A 78 11.43 -15.15 0.67
N ASN A 79 10.64 -16.10 0.18
CA ASN A 79 9.52 -15.78 -0.70
C ASN A 79 8.50 -14.91 0.06
N VAL A 80 7.90 -13.95 -0.64
CA VAL A 80 6.86 -13.09 -0.08
C VAL A 80 5.61 -13.22 -0.92
N THR A 81 4.50 -13.60 -0.27
CA THR A 81 3.18 -13.47 -0.88
C THR A 81 2.61 -12.12 -0.48
N MET A 82 2.45 -11.23 -1.45
CA MET A 82 1.82 -9.93 -1.25
C MET A 82 0.30 -10.06 -1.36
N PHE A 83 -0.40 -9.51 -0.37
CA PHE A 83 -1.83 -9.34 -0.37
C PHE A 83 -2.15 -7.85 -0.48
N CYS A 84 -2.97 -7.46 -1.46
CA CYS A 84 -3.43 -6.07 -1.56
C CYS A 84 -4.88 -5.89 -1.14
N CYS A 85 -5.09 -4.74 -0.50
CA CYS A 85 -6.28 -3.92 -0.63
C CYS A 85 -7.46 -4.37 0.23
N ARG A 86 -7.18 -4.86 1.45
CA ARG A 86 -8.22 -5.14 2.44
C ARG A 86 -8.84 -3.81 2.91
N GLY A 87 -10.16 -3.67 2.79
CA GLY A 87 -10.89 -2.52 3.33
C GLY A 87 -11.13 -2.61 4.84
N VAL A 88 -11.64 -1.52 5.42
CA VAL A 88 -12.16 -1.48 6.80
C VAL A 88 -13.62 -1.04 6.74
N GLY A 89 -14.59 -1.94 7.00
CA GLY A 89 -16.02 -1.58 7.01
C GLY A 89 -17.00 -2.74 6.77
N ARG A 90 -18.31 -2.47 6.88
CA ARG A 90 -19.39 -3.48 6.84
C ARG A 90 -19.79 -3.98 5.44
N HIS A 91 -19.20 -3.45 4.37
CA HIS A 91 -19.46 -3.84 2.99
C HIS A 91 -18.14 -4.19 2.28
N MET A 92 -17.51 -5.29 2.67
CA MET A 92 -16.21 -5.70 2.12
C MET A 92 -16.40 -6.80 1.07
N LYS A 93 -16.14 -6.48 -0.20
CA LYS A 93 -15.94 -7.45 -1.28
C LYS A 93 -14.61 -7.21 -1.99
N PHE A 94 -13.48 -7.22 -1.29
CA PHE A 94 -12.19 -7.03 -1.95
C PHE A 94 -11.07 -7.84 -1.29
N ASP A 95 -11.03 -9.14 -1.62
CA ASP A 95 -9.80 -9.94 -1.60
C ASP A 95 -9.28 -9.91 -3.03
N GLN A 96 -8.54 -8.88 -3.42
CA GLN A 96 -8.35 -8.63 -4.85
C GLN A 96 -7.25 -9.49 -5.45
N VAL A 97 -6.07 -9.67 -4.83
CA VAL A 97 -5.07 -10.56 -5.41
C VAL A 97 -3.98 -10.99 -4.42
N GLU A 98 -3.54 -12.24 -4.56
CA GLU A 98 -2.33 -12.78 -3.94
C GLU A 98 -1.22 -12.93 -4.99
N TRP A 99 -0.03 -12.41 -4.71
CA TRP A 99 1.12 -12.54 -5.61
C TRP A 99 2.32 -13.11 -4.88
N LEU A 100 2.74 -14.30 -5.28
CA LEU A 100 4.03 -14.83 -4.88
C LEU A 100 5.14 -14.07 -5.61
N VAL A 101 6.07 -13.51 -4.85
CA VAL A 101 7.33 -12.93 -5.33
C VAL A 101 8.46 -13.75 -4.74
N GLU A 102 9.03 -14.62 -5.56
CA GLU A 102 10.13 -15.50 -5.16
C GLU A 102 11.39 -14.70 -4.84
N ALA A 103 12.22 -15.18 -3.92
CA ALA A 103 13.50 -14.55 -3.61
C ALA A 103 14.38 -14.42 -4.88
N GLY A 104 14.92 -13.23 -5.12
CA GLY A 104 15.71 -12.90 -6.31
C GLY A 104 14.91 -12.67 -7.59
N SER A 105 13.57 -12.69 -7.53
CA SER A 105 12.69 -12.46 -8.68
C SER A 105 12.11 -11.04 -8.72
N THR A 106 11.62 -10.65 -9.89
CA THR A 106 10.80 -9.45 -10.08
C THR A 106 9.50 -9.83 -10.74
N VAL A 107 8.39 -9.32 -10.22
CA VAL A 107 7.04 -9.58 -10.73
C VAL A 107 6.32 -8.26 -10.97
N ARG A 108 5.70 -8.11 -12.14
CA ARG A 108 4.80 -7.01 -12.46
C ARG A 108 3.34 -7.42 -12.29
N LYS A 109 2.53 -6.60 -11.62
CA LYS A 109 1.10 -6.83 -11.42
C LYS A 109 0.30 -5.55 -11.65
N ASN A 110 -0.86 -5.70 -12.26
CA ASN A 110 -1.79 -4.60 -12.43
C ASN A 110 -2.87 -4.69 -11.35
N ILE A 111 -3.10 -3.58 -10.65
CA ILE A 111 -4.13 -3.44 -9.62
C ILE A 111 -5.19 -2.50 -10.18
N THR A 112 -6.36 -3.03 -10.52
CA THR A 112 -7.48 -2.22 -10.98
C THR A 112 -8.40 -1.92 -9.81
N ILE A 113 -8.54 -0.64 -9.49
CA ILE A 113 -9.41 -0.16 -8.42
C ILE A 113 -10.82 -0.03 -8.97
N SER A 114 -11.77 -0.67 -8.31
CA SER A 114 -13.17 -0.56 -8.72
C SER A 114 -13.68 0.86 -8.57
N ASP A 115 -14.62 1.21 -9.43
CA ASP A 115 -15.24 2.52 -9.52
C ASP A 115 -16.01 2.95 -8.27
N ASP A 116 -16.45 1.98 -7.46
CA ASP A 116 -17.25 2.14 -6.25
C ASP A 116 -16.41 2.11 -4.96
N VAL A 117 -15.08 1.96 -5.09
CA VAL A 117 -14.16 1.94 -3.96
C VAL A 117 -13.59 3.34 -3.75
N GLU A 118 -13.83 3.90 -2.56
CA GLU A 118 -13.24 5.15 -2.09
C GLU A 118 -12.88 4.98 -0.60
N GLY A 119 -11.84 5.68 -0.14
CA GLY A 119 -11.38 5.66 1.25
C GLY A 119 -10.09 4.90 1.45
N THR A 120 -9.86 4.40 2.67
CA THR A 120 -8.58 3.81 3.05
C THR A 120 -8.62 2.29 3.12
N LEU A 121 -7.67 1.69 2.42
CA LEU A 121 -7.31 0.28 2.39
C LEU A 121 -5.87 0.12 2.91
N TRP A 122 -5.34 -1.10 2.87
CA TRP A 122 -3.93 -1.37 3.14
C TRP A 122 -3.44 -2.57 2.35
N TRP A 123 -2.13 -2.65 2.16
CA TRP A 123 -1.43 -3.77 1.57
C TRP A 123 -0.49 -4.38 2.61
N HIS A 124 -0.27 -5.69 2.54
CA HIS A 124 0.61 -6.39 3.48
C HIS A 124 1.11 -7.72 2.91
N ALA A 125 2.22 -8.24 3.45
CA ALA A 125 2.58 -9.64 3.22
C ALA A 125 1.51 -10.55 3.86
N MET A 126 1.17 -11.66 3.22
CA MET A 126 0.15 -12.58 3.70
C MET A 126 0.64 -13.51 4.80
N ASN A 127 1.96 -13.77 4.82
CA ASN A 127 2.56 -14.58 5.88
C ASN A 127 2.49 -13.83 7.22
N ILE A 128 2.01 -14.51 8.26
CA ILE A 128 1.71 -13.95 9.58
C ILE A 128 2.89 -13.21 10.22
N TRP A 129 4.12 -13.68 10.03
CA TRP A 129 5.30 -13.02 10.60
C TRP A 129 5.87 -11.93 9.66
N GLN A 130 5.73 -12.08 8.34
CA GLN A 130 6.18 -11.05 7.39
C GLN A 130 5.29 -9.81 7.47
N ARG A 131 3.98 -9.96 7.67
CA ARG A 131 3.02 -8.84 7.75
C ARG A 131 3.33 -7.85 8.87
N ALA A 132 4.02 -8.30 9.93
CA ALA A 132 4.43 -7.45 11.05
C ALA A 132 5.38 -6.32 10.60
N THR A 133 6.08 -6.49 9.47
CA THR A 133 7.11 -5.55 8.97
C THR A 133 6.89 -5.14 7.52
N VAL A 134 6.25 -5.99 6.71
CA VAL A 134 5.89 -5.73 5.32
C VAL A 134 4.40 -5.38 5.23
N HIS A 135 4.08 -4.11 5.44
CA HIS A 135 2.73 -3.55 5.28
C HIS A 135 2.78 -2.05 5.00
N GLY A 136 1.70 -1.49 4.47
CA GLY A 136 1.55 -0.05 4.28
C GLY A 136 0.12 0.34 3.92
N ALA A 137 -0.16 1.64 4.00
CA ALA A 137 -1.48 2.18 3.69
C ALA A 137 -1.72 2.20 2.16
N PHE A 138 -2.99 2.12 1.78
CA PHE A 138 -3.45 2.30 0.41
C PHE A 138 -4.65 3.24 0.44
N ILE A 139 -4.55 4.43 -0.12
CA ILE A 139 -5.61 5.42 -0.11
C ILE A 139 -6.21 5.55 -1.51
N VAL A 140 -7.53 5.44 -1.60
CA VAL A 140 -8.31 5.58 -2.82
C VAL A 140 -9.13 6.86 -2.74
N HIS A 141 -8.73 7.84 -3.53
CA HIS A 141 -9.45 9.10 -3.70
C HIS A 141 -10.67 8.94 -4.60
N PRO A 142 -11.65 9.85 -4.48
CA PRO A 142 -12.77 9.93 -5.40
C PRO A 142 -12.36 10.00 -6.88
N LYS A 143 -13.27 9.56 -7.76
CA LYS A 143 -13.11 9.71 -9.21
C LYS A 143 -12.87 11.17 -9.62
N PRO A 144 -12.18 11.43 -10.74
CA PRO A 144 -12.07 12.77 -11.31
C PRO A 144 -13.45 13.44 -11.45
N GLY A 145 -13.55 14.71 -11.02
CA GLY A 145 -14.80 15.48 -11.07
C GLY A 145 -15.63 15.46 -9.79
N LYS A 146 -15.28 14.62 -8.81
CA LYS A 146 -15.84 14.70 -7.45
C LYS A 146 -14.88 15.51 -6.55
N PRO A 147 -15.37 16.48 -5.76
CA PRO A 147 -14.54 17.24 -4.83
C PRO A 147 -13.79 16.32 -3.86
N ASP A 148 -12.55 16.67 -3.59
CA ASP A 148 -11.68 15.97 -2.65
C ASP A 148 -10.93 17.03 -1.83
N ASP A 149 -11.48 17.35 -0.66
CA ASP A 149 -10.99 18.39 0.24
C ASP A 149 -10.24 17.78 1.45
N HIS A 150 -9.88 16.50 1.37
CA HIS A 150 -9.30 15.75 2.47
C HIS A 150 -7.77 15.83 2.45
N VAL A 151 -7.19 15.94 3.65
CA VAL A 151 -5.75 15.77 3.86
C VAL A 151 -5.54 14.39 4.46
N ASP A 152 -4.77 13.56 3.75
CA ASP A 152 -4.49 12.21 4.22
C ASP A 152 -3.33 12.16 5.18
N ILE A 153 -3.60 11.67 6.39
CA ILE A 153 -2.59 11.35 7.38
C ILE A 153 -2.81 9.90 7.82
N PRO A 154 -2.14 8.91 7.19
CA PRO A 154 -2.24 7.52 7.60
C PRO A 154 -1.73 7.32 9.03
N ILE A 155 -2.52 6.66 9.88
CA ILE A 155 -2.14 6.27 11.24
C ILE A 155 -2.21 4.75 11.39
N ILE A 156 -1.08 4.08 11.15
CA ILE A 156 -0.92 2.64 11.22
C ILE A 156 -0.55 2.27 12.65
N LEU A 157 -1.43 1.58 13.39
CA LEU A 157 -1.06 0.98 14.67
C LEU A 157 -0.54 -0.42 14.41
N GLY A 158 0.52 -0.79 15.09
CA GLY A 158 1.03 -2.15 15.03
C GLY A 158 1.84 -2.53 16.25
N GLU A 159 2.63 -3.57 16.09
CA GLU A 159 3.39 -4.17 17.17
C GLU A 159 4.88 -4.27 16.81
N TRP A 160 5.72 -4.26 17.83
CA TRP A 160 7.15 -4.41 17.72
C TRP A 160 7.65 -5.48 18.68
N TRP A 161 8.46 -6.40 18.15
CA TRP A 161 9.24 -7.36 18.92
C TRP A 161 10.71 -7.00 18.79
N LYS A 162 11.48 -7.14 19.87
CA LYS A 162 12.95 -7.06 19.85
C LYS A 162 13.55 -8.27 19.15
N LYS A 163 12.98 -9.45 19.39
CA LYS A 163 13.35 -10.69 18.71
C LYS A 163 12.95 -10.65 17.22
N ASP A 164 13.61 -11.45 16.40
CA ASP A 164 13.19 -11.66 15.02
C ASP A 164 11.77 -12.25 14.99
N VAL A 165 10.89 -11.72 14.12
CA VAL A 165 9.46 -12.08 14.14
C VAL A 165 9.24 -13.51 13.64
N LYS A 166 10.09 -14.02 12.74
CA LYS A 166 10.05 -15.42 12.30
C LYS A 166 10.39 -16.34 13.46
N GLU A 167 11.39 -15.99 14.27
CA GLU A 167 11.73 -16.75 15.48
C GLU A 167 10.62 -16.68 16.53
N VAL A 168 10.00 -15.51 16.76
CA VAL A 168 8.83 -15.38 17.63
C VAL A 168 7.70 -16.29 17.18
N PHE A 169 7.43 -16.33 15.87
CA PHE A 169 6.41 -17.22 15.32
C PHE A 169 6.76 -18.70 15.51
N LEU A 170 8.01 -19.09 15.35
CA LEU A 170 8.46 -20.47 15.59
C LEU A 170 8.32 -20.86 17.06
N ASP A 171 8.68 -19.98 17.99
CA ASP A 171 8.47 -20.21 19.43
C ASP A 171 6.98 -20.38 19.79
N TYR A 172 6.10 -19.60 19.14
CA TYR A 172 4.65 -19.71 19.35
C TYR A 172 4.14 -21.08 18.91
N ILE A 173 4.58 -21.55 17.73
CA ILE A 173 4.20 -22.87 17.21
C ILE A 173 4.72 -24.00 18.10
N ASP A 174 5.94 -23.88 18.65
CA ASP A 174 6.54 -24.90 19.52
C ASP A 174 5.91 -24.93 20.92
N SER A 175 5.71 -23.76 21.54
CA SER A 175 5.24 -23.66 22.93
C SER A 175 3.72 -23.69 23.08
N GLY A 176 2.96 -23.33 22.04
CA GLY A 176 1.51 -23.13 22.09
C GLY A 176 1.05 -21.99 23.03
N SER A 177 1.99 -21.18 23.53
CA SER A 177 1.72 -20.09 24.47
C SER A 177 1.61 -18.75 23.76
N ASP A 178 0.75 -17.87 24.25
CA ASP A 178 0.60 -16.53 23.72
C ASP A 178 1.90 -15.71 23.89
N ILE A 179 2.33 -15.01 22.83
CA ILE A 179 3.55 -14.20 22.83
C ILE A 179 3.18 -12.73 22.68
N LYS A 180 3.48 -11.96 23.73
CA LYS A 180 3.26 -10.52 23.74
C LYS A 180 4.37 -9.78 22.98
N SER A 181 3.99 -8.72 22.29
CA SER A 181 4.94 -7.76 21.73
C SER A 181 5.69 -6.98 22.83
N ASP A 182 6.89 -6.53 22.50
CA ASP A 182 7.69 -5.68 23.39
C ASP A 182 7.15 -4.23 23.41
N ALA A 183 6.50 -3.80 22.33
CA ALA A 183 5.82 -2.52 22.26
C ALA A 183 4.68 -2.50 21.23
N PHE A 184 3.66 -1.70 21.50
CA PHE A 184 2.77 -1.20 20.47
C PHE A 184 3.42 -0.03 19.75
N THR A 185 3.04 0.21 18.50
CA THR A 185 3.59 1.28 17.67
C THR A 185 2.49 2.07 17.00
N VAL A 186 2.76 3.36 16.76
CA VAL A 186 2.00 4.24 15.86
C VAL A 186 2.94 4.68 14.76
N ASN A 187 2.59 4.39 13.50
CA ASN A 187 3.44 4.60 12.33
C ASN A 187 4.86 4.04 12.54
N GLY A 188 4.95 2.83 13.11
CA GLY A 188 6.22 2.13 13.38
C GLY A 188 7.05 2.71 14.51
N GLN A 189 6.51 3.65 15.30
CA GLN A 189 7.19 4.25 16.46
C GLN A 189 6.50 3.82 17.77
N PRO A 190 7.25 3.29 18.76
CA PRO A 190 6.68 2.91 20.05
C PRO A 190 6.07 4.07 20.84
N GLY A 191 6.69 5.25 20.74
CA GLY A 191 6.27 6.46 21.46
C GLY A 191 6.95 6.63 22.82
N ASP A 192 6.60 7.73 23.49
CA ASP A 192 7.37 8.31 24.62
C ASP A 192 7.38 7.44 25.89
N PHE A 193 6.48 6.46 26.00
CA PHE A 193 6.40 5.57 27.18
C PHE A 193 7.34 4.37 27.09
N TYR A 194 8.05 4.21 25.97
CA TYR A 194 8.99 3.13 25.76
C TYR A 194 10.44 3.60 25.80
N PRO A 195 11.38 2.76 26.28
CA PRO A 195 12.79 3.12 26.32
C PRO A 195 13.33 3.41 24.92
N CYS A 196 14.23 4.39 24.81
CA CYS A 196 14.86 4.81 23.55
C CYS A 196 13.87 5.12 22.40
N SER A 197 12.71 5.71 22.72
CA SER A 197 11.63 5.94 21.74
C SER A 197 11.07 7.37 21.72
N ASN A 198 11.70 8.31 22.45
CA ASN A 198 11.21 9.69 22.63
C ASN A 198 11.37 10.60 21.38
N ASN A 199 12.03 10.11 20.33
CA ASN A 199 12.37 10.88 19.12
C ASN A 199 11.66 10.27 17.90
N GLY A 200 10.34 10.45 17.77
CA GLY A 200 9.65 9.97 16.57
C GLY A 200 8.12 10.11 16.54
N MET A 201 7.48 10.58 17.61
CA MET A 201 6.01 10.58 17.67
C MET A 201 5.40 11.75 16.87
N TYR A 202 4.43 11.43 16.00
CA TYR A 202 3.72 12.40 15.17
C TYR A 202 2.72 13.21 16.01
N LYS A 203 2.75 14.54 15.92
CA LYS A 203 1.77 15.45 16.54
C LYS A 203 0.83 15.96 15.45
N SER A 204 -0.48 15.66 15.56
CA SER A 204 -1.51 16.15 14.63
C SER A 204 -2.75 16.61 15.38
N SER A 205 -3.42 17.64 14.84
CA SER A 205 -4.66 18.25 15.36
C SER A 205 -5.89 17.96 14.49
N SER A 206 -5.81 17.01 13.55
CA SER A 206 -6.86 16.74 12.55
C SER A 206 -7.45 15.32 12.70
N SER A 207 -8.64 15.11 12.13
CA SER A 207 -9.42 13.86 12.20
C SER A 207 -8.59 12.60 11.89
N ILE A 208 -8.74 11.59 12.76
CA ILE A 208 -7.84 10.43 12.90
C ILE A 208 -8.53 9.16 12.36
N TYR A 209 -7.86 8.42 11.48
CA TYR A 209 -8.27 7.07 11.07
C TYR A 209 -7.27 6.05 11.65
N LEU A 210 -7.75 5.13 12.49
CA LEU A 210 -6.93 4.16 13.24
C LEU A 210 -6.91 2.78 12.54
N TYR A 211 -5.75 2.13 12.46
CA TYR A 211 -5.61 0.72 12.01
C TYR A 211 -4.95 -0.12 13.09
N GLN A 212 -5.32 -1.38 13.28
CA GLN A 212 -4.56 -2.33 14.09
C GLN A 212 -4.05 -3.46 13.17
N THR A 213 -2.73 -3.64 13.06
CA THR A 213 -2.11 -4.76 12.32
C THR A 213 -2.14 -6.06 13.09
#